data_AF-A0A9D4IMK8-F1
#
_entry.id   AF-A0A9D4IMK8-F1
#
_cell.length_a   1.000
_cell.length_b   1.000
_cell.length_c   1.000
_cell.angle_alpha   90.00
_cell.angle_beta   90.00
_cell.angle_gamma   90.00
#
_symmetry.space_group_name_H-M   'P 1'
#
loop_
_entity.id
_entity.type
_entity.pdbx_description
1 polymer ?
#
loop_
_entity_poly.entity_id
_entity_poly.type
_entity_poly.pdbx_seq_one_letter_code
_entity_poly.pdbx_strand_id
1 'polypeptide(L)'
;MGLIIDKVRNILEYLKKVKQHDIKTIFCVGGFADCKLLRDRFRDIFDDRVIAPSEAITAIMKVAVMFGRDENIIESRISRFTYGLDGSVDFDSNIHDSRRKEETESGDVCKDIFLHC
;
A
#
# COMPACT_ATOMS: atom_id res chain seq x y z
N MET A 1 20.52 14.12 9.92
CA MET A 1 21.17 13.09 9.07
C MET A 1 20.88 11.66 9.54
N GLY A 2 21.07 11.33 10.83
CA GLY A 2 20.91 9.95 11.35
C GLY A 2 19.54 9.29 11.09
N LEU A 3 18.44 10.03 11.29
CA LEU A 3 17.07 9.50 11.11
C LEU A 3 16.78 8.95 9.69
N ILE A 4 17.37 9.58 8.66
CA ILE A 4 17.19 9.15 7.26
C ILE A 4 17.96 7.86 7.01
N ILE A 5 19.20 7.78 7.53
CA ILE A 5 20.04 6.58 7.39
C ILE A 5 19.38 5.38 8.07
N ASP A 6 18.79 5.58 9.25
CA ASP A 6 18.06 4.52 9.95
C ASP A 6 16.81 4.06 9.20
N LYS A 7 16.05 4.99 8.63
CA LYS A 7 14.90 4.64 7.77
C LYS A 7 15.31 3.83 6.55
N VAL A 8 16.39 4.25 5.86
CA VAL A 8 16.92 3.51 4.71
C VAL A 8 17.37 2.12 5.14
N ARG A 9 18.12 2.00 6.24
CA ARG A 9 18.55 0.71 6.79
C ARG A 9 17.38 -0.21 7.08
N ASN A 10 16.33 0.28 7.74
CA ASN A 10 15.13 -0.50 8.05
C ASN A 10 14.40 -0.99 6.79
N ILE A 11 14.29 -0.12 5.77
CA ILE A 11 13.71 -0.50 4.47
C ILE A 11 14.55 -1.61 3.83
N LEU A 12 15.87 -1.46 3.80
CA LEU A 12 16.78 -2.44 3.21
C LEU A 12 16.74 -3.78 3.95
N GLU A 13 16.66 -3.78 5.29
CA GLU A 13 16.49 -5.01 6.08
C GLU A 13 15.14 -5.69 5.82
N TYR A 14 14.06 -4.90 5.70
CA TYR A 14 12.75 -5.43 5.35
C TYR A 14 12.77 -6.08 3.95
N LEU A 15 13.31 -5.37 2.95
CA LEU A 15 13.37 -5.87 1.58
C LEU A 15 14.29 -7.10 1.45
N LYS A 16 15.28 -7.26 2.34
CA LYS A 16 16.09 -8.48 2.41
C LYS A 16 15.29 -9.72 2.85
N LYS A 17 14.26 -9.53 3.70
CA LYS A 17 13.37 -10.60 4.18
C LYS A 17 12.31 -11.01 3.16
N VAL A 18 11.91 -10.08 2.29
CA VAL A 18 11.08 -10.42 1.12
C VAL A 18 11.91 -11.34 0.22
N LYS A 19 11.37 -12.48 -0.22
CA LYS A 19 12.08 -13.44 -1.08
C LYS A 19 12.58 -12.74 -2.35
N GLN A 20 13.82 -12.28 -2.33
CA GLN A 20 14.39 -11.42 -3.36
C GLN A 20 14.42 -12.10 -4.73
N HIS A 21 14.37 -13.43 -4.77
CA HIS A 21 14.45 -14.22 -6.01
C HIS A 21 13.23 -14.08 -6.93
N ASP A 22 12.06 -13.65 -6.44
CA ASP A 22 10.87 -13.43 -7.28
C ASP A 22 10.77 -11.99 -7.82
N ILE A 23 11.59 -11.06 -7.33
CA ILE A 23 11.53 -9.66 -7.75
C ILE A 23 12.39 -9.48 -9.01
N LYS A 24 11.74 -9.27 -10.15
CA LYS A 24 12.39 -9.02 -11.45
C LYS A 24 12.86 -7.58 -11.63
N THR A 25 12.10 -6.62 -11.11
CA THR A 25 12.36 -5.18 -11.33
C THR A 25 11.83 -4.35 -10.16
N ILE A 26 12.58 -3.31 -9.80
CA ILE A 26 12.26 -2.35 -8.74
C ILE A 26 12.29 -0.95 -9.36
N PHE A 27 11.15 -0.27 -9.38
CA PHE A 27 11.06 1.12 -9.82
C PHE A 27 11.20 2.07 -8.62
N CYS A 28 12.26 2.87 -8.61
CA CYS A 28 12.47 3.90 -7.60
C CYS A 28 11.94 5.25 -8.10
N VAL A 29 10.78 5.68 -7.59
CA VAL A 29 10.11 6.93 -7.96
C VAL A 29 9.90 7.86 -6.75
N GLY A 30 9.66 9.15 -7.01
CA GLY A 30 9.51 10.20 -6.00
C GLY A 30 10.82 10.91 -5.65
N GLY A 31 10.74 12.06 -4.97
CA GLY A 31 11.92 12.91 -4.72
C GLY A 31 13.02 12.26 -3.88
N PHE A 32 12.69 11.27 -3.04
CA PHE A 32 13.71 10.55 -2.28
C PHE A 32 14.54 9.59 -3.14
N ALA A 33 13.98 9.09 -4.25
CA ALA A 33 14.68 8.25 -5.21
C ALA A 33 15.75 9.02 -6.02
N ASP A 34 15.75 10.35 -5.98
CA ASP A 34 16.81 11.17 -6.55
C ASP A 34 18.09 11.21 -5.69
N CYS A 35 18.04 10.69 -4.46
CA CYS A 35 19.20 10.59 -3.60
C CYS A 35 20.20 9.56 -4.13
N LYS A 36 21.41 10.01 -4.50
CA LYS A 36 22.49 9.12 -4.99
C LYS A 36 22.84 8.02 -3.99
N LEU A 37 22.98 8.36 -2.70
CA LEU A 37 23.31 7.38 -1.64
C LEU A 37 22.26 6.26 -1.56
N LEU A 38 20.98 6.61 -1.65
CA LEU A 38 19.89 5.63 -1.65
C LEU A 38 19.97 4.72 -2.87
N ARG A 39 20.13 5.30 -4.07
CA ARG A 39 20.22 4.54 -5.32
C ARG A 39 21.40 3.57 -5.32
N ASP A 40 22.56 4.03 -4.85
CA ASP A 40 23.76 3.19 -4.76
C ASP A 40 23.51 2.02 -3.80
N ARG A 41 22.92 2.25 -2.62
CA ARG A 41 22.60 1.18 -1.67
C ARG A 41 21.55 0.20 -2.18
N PHE A 42 20.56 0.66 -2.93
CA PHE A 42 19.59 -0.22 -3.56
C PHE A 42 20.24 -1.07 -4.65
N ARG A 43 21.13 -0.50 -5.46
CA ARG A 43 21.91 -1.26 -6.45
C ARG A 43 22.86 -2.26 -5.80
N ASP A 44 23.48 -1.95 -4.67
CA ASP A 44 24.34 -2.91 -3.94
C ASP A 44 23.57 -4.15 -3.46
N ILE A 45 22.24 -4.07 -3.30
CA ILE A 45 21.40 -5.13 -2.72
C ILE A 45 20.57 -5.84 -3.80
N PHE A 46 20.10 -5.10 -4.79
CA PHE A 46 19.20 -5.59 -5.83
C PHE A 46 19.81 -5.58 -7.22
N ASP A 47 21.09 -5.23 -7.34
CA ASP A 47 21.87 -5.23 -8.57
C ASP A 47 21.23 -4.34 -9.66
N ASP A 48 21.18 -4.87 -10.89
CA ASP A 48 20.63 -4.25 -12.08
C ASP A 48 19.10 -4.22 -12.12
N ARG A 49 18.41 -4.84 -11.15
CA ARG A 49 16.95 -4.84 -11.06
C ARG A 49 16.37 -3.48 -10.68
N VAL A 50 17.21 -2.53 -10.24
CA VAL A 50 16.79 -1.20 -9.80
C VAL A 50 16.77 -0.22 -10.98
N ILE A 51 15.56 0.18 -11.36
CA ILE A 51 15.31 1.22 -12.36
C ILE A 51 14.93 2.52 -11.64
N ALA A 52 15.81 3.51 -11.73
CA ALA A 52 15.55 4.87 -11.27
C ALA A 52 15.44 5.79 -12.50
N PRO A 53 14.24 6.33 -12.81
CA PRO A 53 14.08 7.30 -13.88
C PRO A 53 14.98 8.52 -13.67
N SER A 54 15.41 9.16 -14.77
CA SER A 54 16.22 10.39 -14.73
C SER A 54 15.53 11.52 -13.96
N GLU A 55 14.19 11.54 -13.98
CA GLU A 55 13.36 12.48 -13.25
C GLU A 55 12.40 11.72 -12.32
N ALA A 56 12.97 11.03 -11.33
CA ALA A 56 12.20 10.20 -10.40
C ALA A 56 11.12 11.01 -9.65
N ILE A 57 11.41 12.28 -9.33
CA ILE A 57 10.45 13.20 -8.72
C ILE A 57 9.20 13.47 -9.58
N THR A 58 9.32 13.52 -10.91
CA THR A 58 8.18 13.82 -11.82
C THR A 58 7.59 12.58 -12.49
N ALA A 59 8.19 11.40 -12.29
CA ALA A 59 7.75 10.15 -12.90
C ALA A 59 6.25 9.87 -12.70
N ILE A 60 5.73 10.10 -11.48
CA ILE A 60 4.32 9.88 -11.16
C ILE A 60 3.41 10.84 -11.93
N MET A 61 3.76 12.13 -11.99
CA MET A 61 2.99 13.12 -12.74
C MET A 61 2.97 12.80 -14.24
N LYS A 62 4.10 12.40 -14.81
CA LYS A 62 4.18 12.02 -16.23
C LYS A 62 3.24 10.86 -16.55
N VAL A 63 3.23 9.82 -15.70
CA VAL A 63 2.30 8.69 -15.86
C VAL A 63 0.85 9.13 -15.73
N ALA A 64 0.52 10.04 -14.81
CA ALA A 64 -0.83 10.58 -14.69
C ALA A 64 -1.28 11.32 -15.96
N VAL A 65 -0.40 12.13 -16.57
CA VAL A 65 -0.68 12.84 -17.83
C VAL A 65 -0.84 11.86 -18.99
N MET A 66 -0.01 10.81 -19.06
CA MET A 66 -0.16 9.78 -20.09
C MET A 66 -1.49 9.05 -19.93
N PHE A 67 -1.84 8.64 -18.70
CA PHE A 67 -3.11 7.98 -18.40
C PHE A 67 -4.32 8.87 -18.74
N GLY A 68 -4.25 10.18 -18.47
CA GLY A 68 -5.32 11.11 -18.86
C GLY A 68 -5.45 11.33 -20.37
N ARG A 69 -4.45 10.95 -21.17
CA ARG A 69 -4.51 10.98 -22.66
C ARG A 69 -4.96 9.67 -23.26
N ASP A 70 -4.56 8.56 -22.63
CA ASP A 70 -4.93 7.22 -23.01
C ASP A 70 -5.24 6.41 -21.74
N GLU A 71 -6.53 6.26 -21.49
CA GLU A 71 -7.04 5.54 -20.32
C GLU A 71 -6.74 4.03 -20.40
N ASN A 72 -6.39 3.49 -21.58
CA ASN A 72 -6.02 2.09 -21.74
C ASN A 72 -4.63 1.76 -21.13
N ILE A 73 -3.87 2.76 -20.69
CA ILE A 73 -2.58 2.57 -20.02
C ILE A 73 -2.75 1.86 -18.66
N ILE A 74 -3.88 2.04 -17.98
CA ILE A 74 -4.16 1.39 -16.69
C ILE A 74 -5.56 0.77 -16.74
N GLU A 75 -5.63 -0.55 -16.80
CA GLU A 75 -6.90 -1.29 -16.86
C GLU A 75 -7.68 -1.23 -15.53
N SER A 76 -7.01 -1.40 -14.39
CA SER A 76 -7.63 -1.35 -13.06
C SER A 76 -6.62 -1.05 -11.95
N ARG A 77 -7.12 -0.72 -10.76
CA ARG A 77 -6.33 -0.60 -9.52
C ARG A 77 -7.06 -1.27 -8.37
N ILE A 78 -6.31 -1.98 -7.54
CA ILE A 78 -6.84 -2.54 -6.29
C ILE A 78 -6.91 -1.42 -5.26
N SER A 79 -8.07 -1.22 -4.63
CA SER A 79 -8.20 -0.27 -3.53
C SER A 79 -7.33 -0.69 -2.35
N ARG A 80 -6.66 0.27 -1.72
CA ARG A 80 -5.84 0.02 -0.53
C ARG A 80 -6.68 -0.37 0.68
N PHE A 81 -7.91 0.11 0.73
CA PHE A 81 -8.83 -0.12 1.85
C PHE A 81 -10.14 -0.68 1.31
N THR A 82 -10.77 -1.54 2.10
CA THR A 82 -12.13 -1.96 1.82
C THR A 82 -13.06 -0.80 2.11
N TYR A 83 -13.99 -0.53 1.20
CA TYR A 83 -15.07 0.43 1.40
C TYR A 83 -16.36 -0.33 1.73
N GLY A 84 -17.21 0.31 2.51
CA GLY A 84 -18.40 -0.29 3.08
C GLY A 84 -19.15 0.72 3.91
N LEU A 85 -20.33 0.32 4.37
CA LEU A 85 -21.20 1.16 5.19
C LEU A 85 -21.15 0.68 6.63
N ASP A 86 -21.23 1.63 7.55
CA ASP A 86 -21.52 1.31 8.95
C ASP A 86 -22.96 0.80 9.04
N GLY A 87 -23.14 -0.30 9.77
CA GLY A 87 -24.43 -0.98 9.86
C GLY A 87 -24.62 -1.68 11.19
N SER A 88 -25.88 -2.02 11.44
CA SER A 88 -26.30 -2.91 12.53
C SER A 88 -27.06 -4.09 11.93
N VAL A 89 -26.75 -5.29 12.37
CA VAL A 89 -27.39 -6.54 11.92
C VAL A 89 -27.88 -7.34 13.13
N ASP A 90 -28.79 -8.28 12.93
CA ASP A 90 -29.26 -9.16 14.00
C ASP A 90 -28.08 -9.89 14.66
N PHE A 91 -28.10 -9.95 15.99
CA PHE A 91 -27.02 -10.55 16.76
C PHE A 91 -27.05 -12.08 16.63
N ASP A 92 -25.93 -12.69 16.23
CA ASP A 92 -25.74 -14.14 16.20
C ASP A 92 -24.51 -14.46 17.05
N SER A 93 -24.75 -15.18 18.16
CA SER A 93 -23.73 -15.52 19.14
C SER A 93 -22.59 -16.39 18.61
N ASN A 94 -22.75 -17.02 17.44
CA ASN A 94 -21.71 -17.87 16.85
C ASN A 94 -20.67 -17.08 16.07
N ILE A 95 -21.03 -15.88 15.59
CA ILE A 95 -20.20 -15.07 14.67
C ILE A 95 -19.91 -13.66 15.20
N HIS A 96 -20.79 -13.10 16.03
CA HIS A 96 -20.69 -11.73 16.51
C HIS A 96 -20.07 -11.67 17.91
N ASP A 97 -19.17 -10.70 18.10
CA ASP A 97 -18.56 -10.41 19.39
C ASP A 97 -19.63 -9.84 20.34
N SER A 98 -19.84 -10.50 21.47
CA SER A 98 -20.83 -10.08 22.47
C SER A 98 -20.59 -8.68 23.03
N ARG A 99 -19.36 -8.15 22.94
CA ARG A 99 -19.05 -6.76 23.33
C ARG A 99 -19.71 -5.71 22.42
N ARG A 100 -20.14 -6.11 21.22
CA ARG A 100 -20.81 -5.25 20.24
C ARG A 100 -22.33 -5.46 20.20
N LYS A 101 -22.85 -6.31 21.10
CA LYS A 101 -24.27 -6.56 21.24
C LYS A 101 -24.96 -5.37 21.89
N GLU A 102 -26.08 -4.95 21.31
CA GLU A 102 -26.99 -3.95 21.88
C GLU A 102 -28.42 -4.47 21.84
N GLU A 103 -29.12 -4.37 22.96
CA GLU A 103 -30.54 -4.73 23.04
C GLU A 103 -31.38 -3.55 22.55
N THR A 104 -32.27 -3.79 21.59
CA THR A 104 -33.18 -2.77 21.04
C THR A 104 -34.64 -3.23 21.22
N GLU A 105 -35.60 -2.32 20.98
CA GLU A 105 -37.03 -2.67 21.01
C GLU A 105 -37.40 -3.78 20.00
N SER A 106 -36.64 -3.90 18.91
CA SER A 106 -36.80 -4.91 17.86
C SER A 106 -36.02 -6.22 18.10
N GLY A 107 -35.21 -6.29 19.17
CA GLY A 107 -34.37 -7.44 19.48
C GLY A 107 -32.88 -7.08 19.56
N ASP A 108 -32.05 -8.12 19.72
CA ASP A 108 -30.61 -7.97 19.89
C ASP A 108 -29.91 -7.74 18.56
N VAL A 109 -29.13 -6.66 18.47
CA VAL A 109 -28.34 -6.33 17.27
C VAL A 109 -26.85 -6.25 17.58
N CYS A 110 -26.02 -6.45 16.57
CA CYS A 110 -24.58 -6.20 16.61
C CYS A 110 -24.28 -4.88 15.89
N LYS A 111 -23.67 -3.92 16.62
CA LYS A 111 -23.23 -2.63 16.06
C LYS A 111 -21.77 -2.67 15.57
N ASP A 112 -21.35 -1.60 14.90
CA ASP A 112 -20.02 -1.45 14.31
C ASP A 112 -19.69 -2.57 13.31
N ILE A 113 -20.67 -2.94 12.50
CA ILE A 113 -20.52 -3.92 11.44
C ILE A 113 -20.21 -3.18 10.14
N PHE A 114 -19.11 -3.59 9.52
CA PHE A 114 -18.71 -3.09 8.23
C PHE A 114 -19.43 -3.89 7.13
N LEU A 115 -20.48 -3.31 6.57
CA LEU A 115 -21.23 -3.92 5.47
C LEU A 115 -20.46 -3.72 4.17
N HIS A 116 -20.02 -4.82 3.56
CA HIS A 116 -19.49 -4.79 2.20
C HIS A 116 -20.62 -4.53 1.21
N CYS A 117 -20.45 -3.54 0.34
CA CYS A 117 -21.32 -3.35 -0.84
C CYS A 117 -20.87 -4.24 -2.00
#